data_AF-A0A6B3GEQ0-F1
#
_entry.id   AF-A0A6B3GEQ0-F1
#
_cell.length_a   1.000
_cell.length_b   1.000
_cell.length_c   1.000
_cell.angle_alpha   90.00
_cell.angle_beta   90.00
_cell.angle_gamma   90.00
#
_symmetry.space_group_name_H-M   'P 1'
#
loop_
_entity.id
_entity.type
_entity.pdbx_description
1 polymer ?
#
loop_
_entity_poly.entity_id
_entity_poly.type
_entity_poly.pdbx_seq_one_letter_code
_entity_poly.pdbx_strand_id
1 'polypeptide(L)'
;AATAAGLPPSRIARHALRRTLPGLLPQGGLVVVGLTGSAVAVETLFSVPGLGSTALAGALAQDLPVLQAAVLMLLLTGLVAALAVRLLSRVLLGPALTDRALPALVAPRLPTRTGVAVGAVVLAVLFCAVLVAGLARDPLHVDA
;
A
#
# COMPACT_ATOMS: atom_id res chain seq x y z
N ALA A 1 22.80 18.88 20.49
CA ALA A 1 23.97 17.96 20.52
C ALA A 1 24.79 18.00 19.24
N ALA A 2 24.24 17.68 18.04
CA ALA A 2 25.02 17.70 16.78
C ALA A 2 25.51 19.09 16.34
N THR A 3 24.72 20.15 16.60
CA THR A 3 25.13 21.55 16.38
C THR A 3 26.19 22.03 17.37
N ALA A 4 26.23 21.44 18.57
CA ALA A 4 27.26 21.69 19.58
C ALA A 4 28.58 20.96 19.28
N ALA A 5 28.57 20.00 18.33
CA ALA A 5 29.73 19.20 17.93
C ALA A 5 30.43 19.72 16.65
N GLY A 6 30.04 20.90 16.12
CA GLY A 6 30.72 21.54 14.98
C GLY A 6 30.56 20.85 13.62
N LEU A 7 29.61 19.92 13.48
CA LEU A 7 29.41 19.19 12.22
C LEU A 7 28.77 20.07 11.14
N PRO A 8 29.22 19.99 9.88
CA PRO A 8 28.65 20.77 8.79
C PRO A 8 27.18 20.37 8.55
N PRO A 9 26.28 21.33 8.27
CA PRO A 9 24.85 21.09 8.14
C PRO A 9 24.51 20.06 7.04
N SER A 10 25.35 19.94 6.02
CA SER A 10 25.23 18.94 4.95
C SER A 10 25.42 17.50 5.44
N ARG A 11 26.31 17.24 6.40
CA ARG A 11 26.46 15.90 7.01
C ARG A 11 25.30 15.56 7.94
N ILE A 12 24.78 16.55 8.66
CA ILE A 12 23.60 16.40 9.52
C ILE A 12 22.37 16.10 8.66
N ALA A 13 22.14 16.87 7.59
CA ALA A 13 21.05 16.63 6.66
C ALA A 13 21.14 15.24 6.01
N ARG A 14 22.33 14.80 5.57
CA ARG A 14 22.54 13.45 5.02
C ARG A 14 22.24 12.34 6.03
N HIS A 15 22.68 12.50 7.29
CA HIS A 15 22.42 11.52 8.34
C HIS A 15 20.95 11.49 8.76
N ALA A 16 20.32 12.66 8.88
CA ALA A 16 18.90 12.77 9.14
C ALA A 16 18.11 12.09 8.02
N LEU A 17 18.39 12.42 6.76
CA LEU A 17 17.71 11.86 5.59
C LEU A 17 17.87 10.33 5.50
N ARG A 18 19.09 9.80 5.71
CA ARG A 18 19.32 8.33 5.76
C ARG A 18 18.54 7.65 6.89
N ARG A 19 18.26 8.35 7.99
CA ARG A 19 17.55 7.82 9.15
C ARG A 19 16.03 7.89 9.01
N THR A 20 15.50 8.88 8.27
CA THR A 20 14.05 9.02 8.01
C THR A 20 13.58 8.34 6.73
N LEU A 21 14.43 8.24 5.69
CA LEU A 21 14.12 7.55 4.43
C LEU A 21 13.38 6.23 4.65
N PRO A 22 13.86 5.32 5.51
CA PRO A 22 13.24 4.01 5.62
C PRO A 22 11.88 3.98 6.31
N GLY A 23 11.56 5.00 7.12
CA GLY A 23 10.22 5.19 7.67
C GLY A 23 9.23 5.70 6.63
N LEU A 24 9.72 6.41 5.61
CA LEU A 24 8.90 6.98 4.53
C LEU A 24 8.71 6.02 3.34
N LEU A 25 9.64 5.09 3.11
CA LEU A 25 9.55 4.14 2.01
C LEU A 25 8.25 3.31 1.98
N PRO A 26 7.73 2.78 3.11
CA PRO A 26 6.44 2.07 3.11
C PRO A 26 5.28 2.94 2.62
N GLN A 27 5.24 4.21 3.02
CA GLN A 27 4.22 5.16 2.53
C GLN A 27 4.41 5.46 1.03
N GLY A 28 5.65 5.64 0.58
CA GLY A 28 5.97 5.80 -0.84
C GLY A 28 5.53 4.60 -1.68
N GLY A 29 5.69 3.38 -1.16
CA GLY A 29 5.21 2.16 -1.82
C GLY A 29 3.70 2.14 -2.01
N LEU A 30 2.93 2.59 -1.00
CA LEU A 30 1.47 2.72 -1.13
C LEU A 30 1.08 3.73 -2.20
N VAL A 31 1.81 4.85 -2.30
CA VAL A 31 1.58 5.85 -3.36
C VAL A 31 1.83 5.24 -4.74
N VAL A 32 2.93 4.52 -4.94
CA VAL A 32 3.22 3.85 -6.21
C VAL A 32 2.11 2.87 -6.59
N VAL A 33 1.64 2.04 -5.66
CA VAL A 33 0.52 1.12 -5.90
C VAL A 33 -0.77 1.87 -6.26
N GLY A 34 -1.07 2.98 -5.58
CA GLY A 34 -2.22 3.83 -5.91
C GLY A 34 -2.12 4.49 -7.29
N LEU A 35 -0.91 4.89 -7.69
CA LEU A 35 -0.65 5.44 -9.03
C LEU A 35 -0.86 4.37 -10.11
N THR A 36 -0.46 3.12 -9.88
CA THR A 36 -0.73 2.01 -10.81
C THR A 36 -2.22 1.79 -11.00
N GLY A 37 -3.02 1.87 -9.93
CA GLY A 37 -4.49 1.80 -10.04
C GLY A 37 -5.08 3.00 -10.79
N SER A 38 -4.50 4.19 -10.61
CA SER A 38 -4.94 5.42 -11.29
C SER A 38 -4.53 5.48 -12.76
N ALA A 39 -3.47 4.75 -13.14
CA ALA A 39 -2.97 4.69 -14.51
C ALA A 39 -3.99 4.12 -15.50
N VAL A 40 -4.92 3.28 -15.02
CA VAL A 40 -6.01 2.72 -15.85
C VAL A 40 -6.82 3.84 -16.51
N ALA A 41 -7.13 4.91 -15.78
CA ALA A 41 -7.87 6.04 -16.33
C ALA A 41 -7.08 6.81 -17.40
N VAL A 42 -5.75 6.86 -17.26
CA VAL A 42 -4.87 7.51 -18.25
C VAL A 42 -4.77 6.65 -19.51
N GLU A 43 -4.64 5.32 -19.36
CA GLU A 43 -4.63 4.38 -20.48
C GLU A 43 -5.90 4.49 -21.33
N THR A 44 -7.08 4.57 -20.68
CA THR A 44 -8.36 4.68 -21.39
C THR A 44 -8.56 6.05 -22.02
N LEU A 45 -8.23 7.14 -21.34
CA LEU A 45 -8.40 8.50 -21.86
C LEU A 45 -7.50 8.80 -23.06
N PHE A 46 -6.25 8.33 -23.03
CA PHE A 46 -5.28 8.58 -24.09
C PHE A 46 -5.21 7.44 -25.13
N SER A 47 -6.08 6.43 -25.03
CA SER A 47 -6.06 5.24 -25.89
C SER A 47 -4.68 4.58 -25.98
N VAL A 48 -3.93 4.61 -24.86
CA VAL A 48 -2.61 3.97 -24.76
C VAL A 48 -2.84 2.52 -24.30
N PRO A 49 -2.42 1.51 -25.09
CA PRO A 49 -2.62 0.12 -24.71
C PRO A 49 -1.79 -0.22 -23.48
N GLY A 50 -2.45 -0.71 -22.44
CA GLY A 50 -1.81 -1.13 -21.19
C GLY A 50 -2.57 -2.24 -20.47
N LEU A 51 -2.07 -2.63 -19.29
CA LEU A 51 -2.65 -3.73 -18.53
C LEU A 51 -3.98 -3.35 -17.88
N GLY A 52 -4.20 -2.06 -17.59
CA GLY A 52 -5.45 -1.56 -17.03
C GLY A 52 -6.59 -1.57 -18.04
N SER A 53 -6.33 -1.03 -19.23
CA SER A 53 -7.27 -0.97 -20.34
C SER A 53 -7.66 -2.36 -20.86
N THR A 54 -6.73 -3.31 -20.88
CA THR A 54 -7.02 -4.72 -21.24
C THR A 54 -7.86 -5.44 -20.18
N ALA A 55 -7.59 -5.21 -18.88
CA ALA A 55 -8.44 -5.70 -17.81
C ALA A 55 -9.87 -5.13 -17.91
N LEU A 56 -9.99 -3.83 -18.19
CA LEU A 56 -11.28 -3.17 -18.39
C LEU A 56 -12.03 -3.74 -19.59
N ALA A 57 -11.35 -3.95 -20.72
CA ALA A 57 -11.95 -4.56 -21.90
C ALA A 57 -12.46 -5.99 -21.63
N GLY A 58 -11.71 -6.81 -20.92
CA GLY A 58 -12.13 -8.16 -20.52
C GLY A 58 -13.32 -8.15 -19.56
N ALA A 59 -13.40 -7.16 -18.66
CA ALA A 59 -14.57 -6.98 -17.79
C ALA A 59 -15.83 -6.60 -18.60
N LEU A 60 -15.68 -5.68 -19.57
CA LEU A 60 -16.79 -5.24 -20.43
C LEU A 60 -17.29 -6.36 -21.36
N ALA A 61 -16.38 -7.19 -21.86
CA ALA A 61 -16.71 -8.35 -22.68
C ALA A 61 -17.23 -9.56 -21.87
N GLN A 62 -17.26 -9.48 -20.53
CA GLN A 62 -17.56 -10.58 -19.62
C GLN A 62 -16.67 -11.82 -19.81
N ASP A 63 -15.49 -11.64 -20.39
CA ASP A 63 -14.49 -12.68 -20.57
C ASP A 63 -13.73 -12.91 -19.26
N LEU A 64 -14.36 -13.67 -18.36
CA LEU A 64 -13.81 -14.01 -17.04
C LEU A 64 -12.34 -14.51 -17.09
N PRO A 65 -11.93 -15.38 -18.04
CA PRO A 65 -10.54 -15.83 -18.10
C PRO A 65 -9.54 -14.70 -18.40
N VAL A 66 -9.91 -13.78 -19.31
CA VAL A 66 -9.07 -12.65 -19.73
C VAL A 66 -8.96 -11.64 -18.59
N LEU A 67 -10.10 -11.31 -17.97
CA LEU A 67 -10.15 -10.45 -16.80
C LEU A 67 -9.27 -10.99 -15.67
N GLN A 68 -9.38 -12.28 -15.36
CA GLN A 68 -8.62 -12.90 -14.28
C GLN A 68 -7.11 -12.88 -14.58
N ALA A 69 -6.71 -13.18 -15.82
CA ALA A 69 -5.32 -13.09 -16.24
C ALA A 69 -4.76 -11.66 -16.12
N ALA A 70 -5.52 -10.66 -16.55
CA ALA A 70 -5.12 -9.26 -16.48
C ALA A 70 -5.01 -8.77 -15.03
N VAL A 71 -5.96 -9.12 -14.16
CA VAL A 71 -5.93 -8.81 -12.72
C VAL A 71 -4.73 -9.47 -12.05
N LEU A 72 -4.44 -10.74 -12.36
CA LEU A 72 -3.24 -11.43 -11.85
C LEU A 72 -1.96 -10.71 -12.26
N MET A 73 -1.87 -10.22 -13.50
CA MET A 73 -0.71 -9.43 -13.97
C MET A 73 -0.59 -8.08 -13.24
N LEU A 74 -1.70 -7.40 -12.97
CA LEU A 74 -1.72 -6.18 -12.16
C LEU A 74 -1.22 -6.45 -10.73
N LEU A 75 -1.74 -7.51 -10.10
CA LEU A 75 -1.34 -7.94 -8.76
C LEU A 75 0.14 -8.31 -8.71
N LEU A 76 0.64 -9.03 -9.72
CA LEU A 76 2.05 -9.40 -9.82
C LEU A 76 2.94 -8.15 -9.94
N THR A 77 2.53 -7.18 -10.76
CA THR A 77 3.24 -5.91 -10.91
C THR A 77 3.30 -5.14 -9.59
N GLY A 78 2.17 -5.04 -8.88
CA GLY A 78 2.09 -4.43 -7.56
C GLY A 78 2.95 -5.16 -6.52
N LEU A 79 2.96 -6.49 -6.55
CA LEU A 79 3.78 -7.31 -5.66
C LEU A 79 5.27 -7.09 -5.91
N VAL A 80 5.70 -7.04 -7.18
CA VAL A 80 7.09 -6.74 -7.56
C VAL A 80 7.47 -5.33 -7.10
N ALA A 81 6.62 -4.33 -7.31
CA ALA A 81 6.86 -2.97 -6.82
C ALA A 81 6.98 -2.91 -5.29
N ALA A 82 6.07 -3.57 -4.57
CA ALA A 82 6.11 -3.65 -3.11
C ALA A 82 7.38 -4.37 -2.61
N LEU A 83 7.77 -5.47 -3.25
CA LEU A 83 9.02 -6.17 -2.96
C LEU A 83 10.25 -5.29 -3.22
N ALA A 84 10.28 -4.56 -4.33
CA ALA A 84 11.34 -3.63 -4.65
C ALA A 84 11.47 -2.52 -3.59
N VAL A 85 10.36 -1.92 -3.15
CA VAL A 85 10.34 -0.93 -2.07
C VAL A 85 10.83 -1.52 -0.75
N ARG A 86 10.43 -2.76 -0.43
CA ARG A 86 10.89 -3.47 0.78
C ARG A 86 12.38 -3.79 0.72
N LEU A 87 12.88 -4.24 -0.42
CA LEU A 87 14.30 -4.52 -0.63
C LEU A 87 15.13 -3.23 -0.54
N LEU A 88 14.68 -2.16 -1.20
CA LEU A 88 15.32 -0.86 -1.13
C LEU A 88 15.36 -0.34 0.31
N SER A 89 14.27 -0.48 1.06
CA SER A 89 14.20 -0.17 2.49
C SER A 89 15.23 -0.96 3.29
N ARG A 90 15.32 -2.28 3.07
CA ARG A 90 16.27 -3.16 3.75
C ARG A 90 17.72 -2.79 3.45
N VAL A 91 18.05 -2.47 2.19
CA VAL A 91 19.41 -2.08 1.79
C VAL A 91 19.78 -0.71 2.38
N LEU A 92 18.85 0.25 2.38
CA LEU A 92 19.06 1.59 2.95
C LEU A 92 19.25 1.57 4.48
N LEU A 93 18.50 0.71 5.17
CA LEU A 93 18.61 0.51 6.63
C LEU A 93 19.80 -0.36 7.03
N GLY A 94 20.24 -1.26 6.15
CA GLY A 94 21.07 -2.40 6.54
C GLY A 94 20.36 -3.35 7.50
N PRO A 95 21.05 -4.41 7.99
CA PRO A 95 20.53 -5.34 9.00
C PRO A 95 20.30 -4.68 10.38
N ALA A 96 20.39 -3.36 10.50
CA ALA A 96 20.25 -2.60 11.74
C ALA A 96 18.82 -2.59 12.33
N LEU A 97 17.86 -3.27 11.70
CA LEU A 97 16.54 -3.60 12.27
C LEU A 97 16.32 -5.11 12.44
N THR A 98 17.31 -5.95 12.14
CA THR A 98 17.26 -7.39 12.43
C THR A 98 17.36 -7.64 13.93
N ASP A 99 17.89 -6.69 14.69
CA ASP A 99 17.99 -6.83 16.13
C ASP A 99 16.93 -6.02 16.86
N ARG A 100 16.35 -6.68 17.87
CA ARG A 100 15.36 -6.18 18.82
C ARG A 100 15.96 -5.11 19.75
N ALA A 101 16.68 -4.13 19.20
CA ALA A 101 17.64 -3.31 19.94
C ALA A 101 17.18 -1.87 20.23
N LEU A 102 15.90 -1.55 20.01
CA LEU A 102 15.28 -0.42 20.69
C LEU A 102 14.27 -1.00 21.68
N PRO A 103 14.63 -1.18 22.96
CA PRO A 103 13.64 -1.38 24.00
C PRO A 103 12.64 -0.25 23.83
N ALA A 104 11.37 -0.60 23.58
CA ALA A 104 10.34 0.39 23.46
C ALA A 104 10.38 1.22 24.76
N LEU A 105 10.92 2.45 24.69
CA LEU A 105 10.96 3.40 25.82
C LEU A 105 9.55 3.68 26.37
N VAL A 106 8.53 3.23 25.63
CA VAL A 106 7.14 3.10 26.07
C VAL A 106 6.71 1.67 25.77
N ALA A 107 6.58 0.82 26.80
CA ALA A 107 5.94 -0.48 26.63
C ALA A 107 4.51 -0.23 26.10
N PRO A 108 4.15 -0.72 24.91
CA PRO A 108 2.79 -0.55 24.40
C PRO A 108 1.85 -1.22 25.40
N ARG A 109 0.89 -0.46 25.95
CA ARG A 109 -0.19 -1.05 26.74
C ARG A 109 -0.98 -1.93 25.78
N LEU A 110 -0.81 -3.25 25.89
CA LEU A 110 -1.64 -4.19 25.15
C LEU A 110 -3.09 -3.89 25.57
N PRO A 111 -3.99 -3.56 24.62
CA PRO A 111 -5.39 -3.38 24.94
C PRO A 111 -5.90 -4.67 25.61
N THR A 112 -6.76 -4.52 26.62
CA THR A 112 -7.38 -5.66 27.28
C THR A 112 -8.09 -6.54 26.25
N ARG A 113 -8.19 -7.85 26.50
CA ARG A 113 -8.83 -8.81 25.59
C ARG A 113 -10.21 -8.34 25.12
N THR A 114 -10.94 -7.63 26.00
CA THR A 114 -12.22 -7.00 25.72
C THR A 114 -12.12 -5.85 24.71
N GLY A 115 -11.12 -4.97 24.82
CA GLY A 115 -10.91 -3.87 23.86
C GLY A 115 -10.56 -4.36 22.46
N VAL A 116 -9.74 -5.42 22.37
CA VAL A 116 -9.44 -6.09 21.08
C VAL A 116 -10.69 -6.75 20.50
N ALA A 117 -11.48 -7.44 21.32
CA ALA A 117 -12.71 -8.08 20.89
C ALA A 117 -13.76 -7.06 20.41
N VAL A 118 -13.96 -5.96 21.15
CA VAL A 118 -14.86 -4.88 20.73
C VAL A 118 -14.38 -4.25 19.42
N GLY A 119 -13.07 -3.98 19.30
CA GLY A 119 -12.50 -3.47 18.04
C GLY A 119 -12.73 -4.43 16.87
N ALA A 120 -12.53 -5.73 17.06
CA ALA A 120 -12.77 -6.75 16.04
C ALA A 120 -14.25 -6.87 15.67
N VAL A 121 -15.16 -6.82 16.65
CA VAL A 121 -16.61 -6.86 16.40
C VAL A 121 -17.07 -5.62 15.64
N VAL A 122 -16.60 -4.43 16.02
CA VAL A 122 -16.92 -3.18 15.30
C VAL A 122 -16.45 -3.26 13.86
N LEU A 123 -15.24 -3.75 13.62
CA LEU A 123 -14.66 -3.88 12.28
C LEU A 123 -15.41 -4.95 11.45
N ALA A 124 -15.84 -6.04 12.08
CA ALA A 124 -16.66 -7.07 11.46
C ALA A 124 -18.06 -6.55 11.10
N VAL A 125 -18.70 -5.79 12.00
CA VAL A 125 -20.00 -5.15 11.74
C VAL A 125 -19.89 -4.14 10.61
N LEU A 126 -18.84 -3.31 10.61
CA LEU A 126 -18.58 -2.36 9.52
C LEU A 126 -18.40 -3.09 8.18
N PHE A 127 -17.60 -4.15 8.16
CA PHE A 127 -17.38 -4.96 6.95
C PHE A 127 -18.68 -5.61 6.45
N CYS A 128 -19.47 -6.21 7.33
CA CYS A 128 -20.78 -6.75 6.98
C CYS A 128 -21.73 -5.67 6.47
N ALA A 129 -21.74 -4.48 7.08
CA ALA A 129 -22.58 -3.37 6.62
C ALA A 129 -22.18 -2.91 5.22
N VAL A 130 -20.87 -2.82 4.92
CA VAL A 130 -20.36 -2.50 3.58
C VAL A 130 -20.74 -3.60 2.58
N LEU A 131 -20.61 -4.88 2.95
CA LEU A 131 -21.01 -5.98 2.09
C LEU A 131 -22.51 -5.96 1.79
N VAL A 132 -23.36 -5.80 2.80
CA VAL A 132 -24.82 -5.75 2.62
C VAL A 132 -25.22 -4.55 1.79
N ALA A 133 -24.63 -3.37 2.03
CA ALA A 133 -24.86 -2.19 1.21
C ALA A 133 -24.38 -2.36 -0.23
N GLY A 134 -23.27 -3.09 -0.43
CA GLY A 134 -22.75 -3.43 -1.76
C GLY A 134 -23.62 -4.45 -2.50
N LEU A 135 -24.16 -5.44 -1.80
CA LEU A 135 -25.05 -6.47 -2.34
C LEU A 135 -26.45 -5.93 -2.66
N ALA A 136 -26.92 -4.96 -1.88
CA ALA A 136 -28.20 -4.29 -2.11
C ALA A 136 -28.16 -3.27 -3.26
N ARG A 137 -26.96 -2.94 -3.78
CA ARG A 137 -26.83 -2.22 -5.05
C ARG A 137 -26.86 -3.23 -6.19
N ASP A 138 -28.04 -3.40 -6.80
CA ASP A 138 -28.22 -4.24 -7.96
C ASP A 138 -27.17 -3.91 -9.05
N PRO A 139 -26.29 -4.85 -9.42
CA PRO A 139 -25.25 -4.63 -10.43
C PRO A 139 -25.80 -4.54 -11.87
N LEU A 140 -27.12 -4.70 -12.07
CA LEU A 140 -27.78 -4.75 -13.39
C LEU A 140 -28.67 -3.54 -13.71
N HIS A 141 -28.79 -2.54 -12.82
CA HIS A 141 -29.41 -1.26 -13.18
C HIS A 141 -28.36 -0.38 -13.88
N VAL A 142 -27.99 -0.76 -15.11
CA VAL A 142 -27.34 0.14 -16.07
C VAL A 142 -28.49 0.87 -16.74
N ASP A 143 -28.77 2.10 -16.29
CA ASP A 143 -29.72 2.98 -16.96
C ASP A 143 -29.24 3.19 -18.41
N ALA A 144 -30.09 2.77 -19.35
CA ALA A 144 -29.93 2.95 -20.80
C ALA A 144 -30.18 4.39 -21.23
#